data_AF-A0A438EVF6-F1
#
_entry.id   AF-A0A438EVF6-F1
#
_cell.length_a   1.000
_cell.length_b   1.000
_cell.length_c   1.000
_cell.angle_alpha   90.00
_cell.angle_beta   90.00
_cell.angle_gamma   90.00
#
_symmetry.space_group_name_H-M   'P 1'
#
loop_
_entity.id
_entity.type
_entity.pdbx_description
1 polymer ?
#
loop_
_entity_poly.entity_id
_entity_poly.type
_entity_poly.pdbx_seq_one_letter_code
_entity_poly.pdbx_strand_id
1 'polypeptide(L)'
;MLHLNFKTTNFYPPFHLPKALRFQSLFRSPNPNPWPLPQSFLSLLSSSSLPTLLSTAPTRPSSTPVMDHSPSQTSPRVPTVVEVDLGNRSYPIYIGSGLLQQPELLQSTLYLDKVVDALTRGNPNISVESVILPDGEKYKNMTLYICCRWCGVIGDMCGFAAAAFLRGVNFIQIPTTVMAQVDSSVGGKTGINHPLGKNLIGAFYQPQCVLIDTDTLNTLPERELASASERNVMHENNGLVLCRDPGALAYAIKRSCENKAEVVSLDEKESGLRATLNLGHTFGHAIETGVGYGQWLHGEAVAAGMVMAVDMSYRLGWIDDSIVKRVHNIIKQAKLPITPPESMTVEMFKSVMAVRENIANANTFEA
;
A
#
# COMPACT_ATOMS: atom_id res chain seq x y z
N MET A 1 6.40 35.01 16.77
CA MET A 1 7.44 36.06 16.87
C MET A 1 8.38 35.69 18.01
N LEU A 2 9.42 34.91 17.72
CA LEU A 2 10.63 34.71 18.54
C LEU A 2 11.59 33.84 17.71
N HIS A 3 12.89 34.17 17.73
CA HIS A 3 13.90 33.61 16.83
C HIS A 3 14.57 32.36 17.39
N LEU A 4 15.02 31.48 16.49
CA LEU A 4 16.28 30.74 16.66
C LEU A 4 17.15 30.95 15.43
N ASN A 5 18.41 31.32 15.66
CA ASN A 5 19.41 31.61 14.64
C ASN A 5 20.26 30.37 14.35
N PHE A 6 20.51 30.07 13.08
CA PHE A 6 21.67 29.28 12.68
C PHE A 6 22.71 30.20 12.02
N LYS A 7 23.93 30.19 12.56
CA LYS A 7 25.07 30.91 11.98
C LYS A 7 25.54 30.16 10.73
N THR A 8 25.28 30.71 9.55
CA THR A 8 25.97 30.33 8.32
C THR A 8 27.22 31.21 8.15
N THR A 9 28.38 30.57 7.92
CA THR A 9 29.61 31.30 7.55
C THR A 9 29.49 31.82 6.12
N ASN A 10 29.54 33.15 5.96
CA ASN A 10 29.46 33.83 4.67
C ASN A 10 30.61 33.46 3.73
N PHE A 11 30.28 33.08 2.50
CA PHE A 11 31.04 33.48 1.31
C PHE A 11 30.06 33.81 0.17
N TYR A 12 30.42 34.81 -0.63
CA TYR A 12 29.68 35.45 -1.74
C TYR A 12 28.63 36.55 -1.38
N PRO A 13 28.60 37.67 -2.14
CA PRO A 13 27.78 38.85 -1.85
C PRO A 13 26.35 38.77 -2.44
N PRO A 14 25.40 39.59 -1.97
CA PRO A 14 24.00 39.51 -2.37
C PRO A 14 23.73 40.14 -3.74
N PHE A 15 23.07 39.39 -4.64
CA PHE A 15 22.42 39.93 -5.82
C PHE A 15 21.00 40.42 -5.47
N HIS A 16 20.68 41.66 -5.83
CA HIS A 16 19.33 42.22 -5.66
C HIS A 16 18.35 41.70 -6.73
N LEU A 17 17.18 41.21 -6.33
CA LEU A 17 16.01 41.10 -7.21
C LEU A 17 15.00 42.25 -6.94
N PRO A 18 14.44 42.90 -7.97
CA PRO A 18 13.44 43.96 -7.78
C PRO A 18 12.07 43.45 -7.32
N LYS A 19 11.37 44.29 -6.55
CA LYS A 19 9.94 44.15 -6.28
C LYS A 19 9.14 44.60 -7.49
N ALA A 20 8.26 43.75 -8.05
CA ALA A 20 6.88 44.10 -8.44
C ALA A 20 6.22 42.96 -9.22
N LEU A 21 5.03 42.53 -8.77
CA LEU A 21 3.81 42.52 -9.57
C LEU A 21 2.62 42.21 -8.64
N ARG A 22 1.93 43.26 -8.20
CA ARG A 22 0.59 43.13 -7.62
C ARG A 22 -0.41 43.02 -8.75
N PHE A 23 -1.29 42.03 -8.71
CA PHE A 23 -2.62 42.14 -9.33
C PHE A 23 -3.65 42.05 -8.21
N GLN A 24 -4.47 43.11 -8.08
CA GLN A 24 -5.55 43.18 -7.12
C GLN A 24 -6.88 43.25 -7.86
N SER A 25 -7.79 42.36 -7.46
CA SER A 25 -9.24 42.41 -7.65
C SER A 25 -9.83 42.68 -9.04
N LEU A 26 -10.69 41.76 -9.48
CA LEU A 26 -12.06 42.10 -9.87
C LEU A 26 -12.95 40.87 -9.65
N PHE A 27 -13.82 40.93 -8.64
CA PHE A 27 -15.23 40.48 -8.68
C PHE A 27 -15.89 40.78 -7.33
N ARG A 28 -16.95 41.59 -7.35
CA ARG A 28 -17.76 41.93 -6.16
C ARG A 28 -18.82 40.86 -5.92
N SER A 29 -18.97 40.44 -4.67
CA SER A 29 -20.16 39.77 -4.16
C SER A 29 -21.31 40.77 -3.93
N PRO A 30 -22.56 40.30 -4.01
CA PRO A 30 -23.57 40.67 -3.02
C PRO A 30 -24.19 39.43 -2.34
N ASN A 31 -23.74 39.17 -1.11
CA ASN A 31 -24.45 38.91 0.18
C ASN A 31 -25.89 38.29 0.22
N PRO A 32 -26.40 37.78 1.37
CA PRO A 32 -26.51 36.32 1.59
C PRO A 32 -27.93 35.88 2.07
N ASN A 33 -28.16 34.57 2.26
CA ASN A 33 -28.84 34.00 3.45
C ASN A 33 -28.94 32.44 3.44
N PRO A 34 -29.13 31.76 4.60
CA PRO A 34 -28.45 30.49 4.88
C PRO A 34 -29.28 29.36 5.57
N TRP A 35 -28.60 28.26 5.93
CA TRP A 35 -29.00 27.10 6.78
C TRP A 35 -29.98 26.04 6.20
N PRO A 36 -30.03 24.78 6.75
CA PRO A 36 -29.22 24.22 7.85
C PRO A 36 -28.50 22.85 7.60
N LEU A 37 -27.51 22.58 8.45
CA LEU A 37 -26.96 21.24 8.74
C LEU A 37 -27.70 20.59 9.93
N PRO A 38 -27.83 19.25 10.02
CA PRO A 38 -28.16 18.55 11.26
C PRO A 38 -26.89 18.16 12.05
N GLN A 39 -26.88 18.44 13.35
CA GLN A 39 -25.97 17.83 14.34
C GLN A 39 -26.77 17.13 15.42
N SER A 40 -26.34 15.93 15.80
CA SER A 40 -26.77 15.19 16.99
C SER A 40 -25.74 14.08 17.27
N PHE A 41 -25.43 13.67 18.51
CA PHE A 41 -25.62 14.28 19.83
C PHE A 41 -24.57 13.62 20.74
N LEU A 42 -23.79 14.36 21.54
CA LEU A 42 -22.86 13.78 22.53
C LEU A 42 -22.76 14.66 23.78
N SER A 43 -23.41 14.25 24.87
CA SER A 43 -23.02 14.61 26.23
C SER A 43 -23.73 13.72 27.25
N LEU A 44 -22.97 13.06 28.13
CA LEU A 44 -23.46 12.36 29.32
C LEU A 44 -22.33 12.31 30.35
N LEU A 45 -22.40 13.14 31.39
CA LEU A 45 -21.50 13.09 32.56
C LEU A 45 -22.21 13.61 33.82
N SER A 46 -22.34 12.74 34.83
CA SER A 46 -22.57 13.06 36.25
C SER A 46 -23.94 13.71 36.64
N SER A 47 -24.53 13.53 37.83
CA SER A 47 -24.09 12.86 39.07
C SER A 47 -25.28 12.42 39.97
N SER A 48 -25.01 11.45 40.86
CA SER A 48 -25.59 11.23 42.22
C SER A 48 -27.12 11.16 42.46
N SER A 49 -27.61 10.03 42.99
CA SER A 49 -28.02 9.89 44.42
C SER A 49 -28.54 8.48 44.77
N LEU A 50 -28.34 8.06 46.04
CA LEU A 50 -28.71 6.78 46.67
C LEU A 50 -30.17 6.83 47.23
N PRO A 51 -30.87 5.68 47.46
CA PRO A 51 -30.64 4.90 48.68
C PRO A 51 -30.78 3.36 48.64
N THR A 52 -30.28 2.79 49.73
CA THR A 52 -30.18 1.40 50.20
C THR A 52 -31.47 0.58 50.27
N LEU A 53 -31.36 -0.76 50.12
CA LEU A 53 -32.01 -1.74 51.02
C LEU A 53 -31.35 -3.15 50.91
N LEU A 54 -31.49 -3.95 51.98
CA LEU A 54 -30.70 -5.16 52.27
C LEU A 54 -31.20 -6.44 51.53
N SER A 55 -30.33 -7.44 51.31
CA SER A 55 -30.30 -8.69 52.12
C SER A 55 -29.40 -9.83 51.57
N THR A 56 -28.63 -10.44 52.49
CA THR A 56 -28.17 -11.87 52.54
C THR A 56 -27.40 -12.54 51.37
N ALA A 57 -26.15 -12.92 51.67
CA ALA A 57 -25.37 -14.01 51.07
C ALA A 57 -25.59 -15.35 51.87
N PRO A 58 -24.88 -16.49 51.68
CA PRO A 58 -23.76 -16.80 50.76
C PRO A 58 -23.80 -18.19 50.06
N THR A 59 -22.81 -18.49 49.19
CA THR A 59 -22.03 -19.76 49.19
C THR A 59 -20.85 -19.77 48.20
N ARG A 60 -19.73 -20.38 48.60
CA ARG A 60 -18.57 -20.86 47.79
C ARG A 60 -18.72 -22.40 47.63
N PRO A 61 -17.96 -23.14 46.78
CA PRO A 61 -16.55 -22.99 46.34
C PRO A 61 -16.41 -23.05 44.79
N SER A 62 -15.25 -23.15 44.11
CA SER A 62 -13.92 -23.69 44.44
C SER A 62 -12.80 -23.05 43.60
N SER A 63 -11.54 -23.36 43.97
CA SER A 63 -10.33 -22.79 43.37
C SER A 63 -9.54 -23.82 42.55
N THR A 64 -9.19 -23.48 41.31
CA THR A 64 -8.14 -24.14 40.52
C THR A 64 -7.01 -23.16 40.23
N PRO A 65 -5.73 -23.56 40.37
CA PRO A 65 -4.60 -22.67 40.08
C PRO A 65 -4.42 -22.56 38.56
N VAL A 66 -4.60 -21.36 38.00
CA VAL A 66 -4.18 -21.05 36.64
C VAL A 66 -2.68 -20.79 36.67
N MET A 67 -1.93 -21.42 35.75
CA MET A 67 -0.48 -21.30 35.69
C MET A 67 -0.07 -19.86 35.35
N ASP A 68 0.99 -19.39 36.02
CA ASP A 68 1.61 -18.09 35.75
C ASP A 68 2.34 -18.13 34.40
N HIS A 69 1.69 -17.61 33.36
CA HIS A 69 2.31 -17.40 32.05
C HIS A 69 3.21 -16.15 32.09
N SER A 70 4.37 -16.30 32.72
CA SER A 70 5.50 -15.39 32.50
C SER A 70 5.78 -15.28 31.00
N PRO A 71 5.83 -14.06 30.42
CA PRO A 71 6.08 -13.91 28.99
C PRO A 71 7.48 -14.39 28.64
N SER A 72 7.58 -15.34 27.71
CA SER A 72 8.86 -15.82 27.20
C SER A 72 9.62 -14.68 26.54
N GLN A 73 10.84 -14.43 27.01
CA GLN A 73 11.75 -13.48 26.37
C GLN A 73 12.09 -13.99 24.96
N THR A 74 11.49 -13.37 23.94
CA THR A 74 11.81 -13.65 22.54
C THR A 74 13.18 -13.08 22.21
N SER A 75 14.16 -13.95 22.00
CA SER A 75 15.43 -13.58 21.39
C SER A 75 15.18 -12.92 20.02
N PRO A 76 15.93 -11.86 19.65
CA PRO A 76 15.73 -11.18 18.38
C PRO A 76 15.99 -12.15 17.23
N ARG A 77 14.94 -12.43 16.44
CA ARG A 77 15.06 -13.24 15.23
C ARG A 77 15.74 -12.39 14.16
N VAL A 78 16.84 -12.91 13.61
CA VAL A 78 17.54 -12.29 12.48
C VAL A 78 16.56 -12.15 11.31
N PRO A 79 16.39 -10.95 10.72
CA PRO A 79 15.51 -10.78 9.55
C PRO A 79 16.04 -11.60 8.37
N THR A 80 15.12 -12.17 7.60
CA THR A 80 15.45 -12.64 6.26
C THR A 80 15.68 -11.42 5.37
N VAL A 81 16.72 -11.45 4.54
CA VAL A 81 17.02 -10.36 3.60
C VAL A 81 16.91 -10.87 2.17
N VAL A 82 16.24 -10.10 1.31
CA VAL A 82 16.25 -10.27 -0.15
C VAL A 82 16.81 -8.97 -0.74
N GLU A 83 17.90 -9.06 -1.48
CA GLU A 83 18.50 -7.90 -2.16
C GLU A 83 17.86 -7.67 -3.52
N VAL A 84 17.61 -6.41 -3.87
CA VAL A 84 17.24 -5.99 -5.23
C VAL A 84 18.46 -5.37 -5.87
N ASP A 85 19.13 -6.08 -6.79
CA ASP A 85 20.33 -5.57 -7.45
C ASP A 85 19.97 -4.59 -8.58
N LEU A 86 20.36 -3.33 -8.42
CA LEU A 86 20.28 -2.26 -9.40
C LEU A 86 21.61 -1.47 -9.44
N GLY A 87 22.73 -2.14 -9.14
CA GLY A 87 24.06 -1.55 -9.04
C GLY A 87 24.17 -0.50 -7.93
N ASN A 88 24.29 0.77 -8.30
CA ASN A 88 24.40 1.88 -7.34
C ASN A 88 23.06 2.29 -6.68
N ARG A 89 21.96 1.63 -7.05
CA ARG A 89 20.60 1.87 -6.52
C ARG A 89 20.01 0.61 -5.89
N SER A 90 20.85 -0.39 -5.59
CA SER A 90 20.43 -1.61 -4.92
C SER A 90 19.93 -1.33 -3.50
N TYR A 91 18.96 -2.12 -3.03
CA TYR A 91 18.41 -1.96 -1.69
C TYR A 91 17.94 -3.30 -1.09
N PRO A 92 18.01 -3.44 0.24
CA PRO A 92 17.54 -4.62 0.95
C PRO A 92 16.02 -4.60 1.19
N ILE A 93 15.42 -5.78 1.14
CA ILE A 93 14.08 -6.10 1.63
C ILE A 93 14.25 -6.96 2.88
N TYR A 94 13.93 -6.41 4.04
CA TYR A 94 13.96 -7.10 5.33
C TYR A 94 12.59 -7.74 5.60
N ILE A 95 12.57 -9.02 5.99
CA ILE A 95 11.35 -9.80 6.22
C ILE A 95 11.46 -10.53 7.55
N GLY A 96 10.49 -10.33 8.44
CA GLY A 96 10.47 -11.00 9.75
C GLY A 96 9.28 -10.59 10.61
N SER A 97 9.16 -11.21 11.79
CA SER A 97 8.17 -10.88 12.81
C SER A 97 8.80 -9.90 13.81
N GLY A 98 8.05 -8.85 14.17
CA GLY A 98 8.46 -7.85 15.15
C GLY A 98 9.55 -6.88 14.67
N LEU A 99 9.76 -6.74 13.36
CA LEU A 99 10.74 -5.79 12.82
C LEU A 99 10.43 -4.34 13.17
N LEU A 100 9.16 -3.97 13.41
CA LEU A 100 8.77 -2.65 13.91
C LEU A 100 9.26 -2.34 15.34
N GLN A 101 9.95 -3.28 15.99
CA GLN A 101 10.52 -3.14 17.34
C GLN A 101 12.05 -3.04 17.34
N GLN A 102 12.68 -2.99 16.16
CA GLN A 102 14.13 -2.89 15.95
C GLN A 102 14.47 -1.50 15.36
N PRO A 103 14.76 -0.47 16.20
CA PRO A 103 15.01 0.92 15.77
C PRO A 103 16.05 1.04 14.64
N GLU A 104 17.06 0.18 14.67
CA GLU A 104 18.11 0.06 13.66
C GLU A 104 17.62 -0.25 12.23
N LEU A 105 16.37 -0.70 12.05
CA LEU A 105 15.80 -1.04 10.74
C LEU A 105 14.73 -0.05 10.22
N LEU A 106 14.36 0.99 10.97
CA LEU A 106 13.04 1.63 10.84
C LEU A 106 13.02 3.06 10.29
N GLN A 107 12.25 3.30 9.22
CA GLN A 107 11.65 4.61 8.89
C GLN A 107 10.29 4.47 8.15
N SER A 108 9.18 4.96 8.74
CA SER A 108 7.85 5.21 8.12
C SER A 108 6.69 4.17 8.26
N THR A 109 5.54 4.47 7.65
CA THR A 109 4.25 4.52 8.37
C THR A 109 3.13 3.60 7.86
N LEU A 110 2.68 2.66 8.72
CA LEU A 110 1.23 2.42 8.94
C LEU A 110 0.91 2.06 10.40
N TYR A 111 1.92 1.75 11.21
CA TYR A 111 1.83 1.72 12.67
C TYR A 111 2.37 3.03 13.24
N LEU A 112 1.75 4.16 12.88
CA LEU A 112 2.34 5.49 13.05
C LEU A 112 2.96 5.70 14.43
N ASP A 113 2.24 5.37 15.52
CA ASP A 113 2.76 5.52 16.88
C ASP A 113 3.95 4.60 17.16
N LYS A 114 3.92 3.32 16.78
CA LYS A 114 5.05 2.38 16.95
C LYS A 114 6.26 2.80 16.11
N VAL A 115 6.01 3.37 14.94
CA VAL A 115 7.03 3.83 13.99
C VAL A 115 7.70 5.11 14.50
N VAL A 116 6.91 6.08 14.98
CA VAL A 116 7.41 7.31 15.61
C VAL A 116 8.21 6.96 16.86
N ASP A 117 7.67 6.08 17.70
CA ASP A 117 8.36 5.55 18.89
C ASP A 117 9.68 4.88 18.51
N ALA A 118 9.69 3.92 17.58
CA ALA A 118 10.92 3.24 17.17
C ALA A 118 11.94 4.17 16.47
N LEU A 119 11.48 5.22 15.77
CA LEU A 119 12.34 6.24 15.15
C LEU A 119 13.01 7.18 16.17
N THR A 120 12.30 7.52 17.25
CA THR A 120 12.72 8.58 18.19
C THR A 120 13.29 8.03 19.50
N ARG A 121 12.91 6.81 19.90
CA ARG A 121 13.38 6.14 21.11
C ARG A 121 14.89 5.93 21.07
N GLY A 122 15.60 6.68 21.91
CA GLY A 122 17.06 6.60 22.02
C GLY A 122 17.83 7.39 20.95
N ASN A 123 17.15 8.07 20.02
CA ASN A 123 17.80 8.86 18.97
C ASN A 123 17.37 10.35 19.01
N PRO A 124 18.07 11.21 19.77
CA PRO A 124 17.71 12.62 19.91
C PRO A 124 17.94 13.46 18.64
N ASN A 125 18.54 12.89 17.59
CA ASN A 125 18.83 13.58 16.33
C ASN A 125 17.70 13.42 15.29
N ILE A 126 16.68 12.61 15.58
CA ILE A 126 15.54 12.37 14.68
C ILE A 126 14.30 13.09 15.20
N SER A 127 13.76 13.99 14.38
CA SER A 127 12.42 14.57 14.55
C SER A 127 11.47 13.97 13.51
N VAL A 128 10.30 13.49 13.94
CA VAL A 128 9.29 12.90 13.05
C VAL A 128 8.07 13.81 12.95
N GLU A 129 7.68 14.13 11.72
CA GLU A 129 6.38 14.73 11.39
C GLU A 129 5.50 13.69 10.69
N SER A 130 4.18 13.83 10.79
CA SER A 130 3.23 12.86 10.24
C SER A 130 2.09 13.53 9.47
N VAL A 131 1.63 12.87 8.41
CA VAL A 131 0.46 13.28 7.63
C VAL A 131 -0.44 12.05 7.48
N ILE A 132 -1.71 12.16 7.90
CA ILE A 132 -2.69 11.08 7.84
C ILE A 132 -3.58 11.30 6.62
N LEU A 133 -3.70 10.29 5.76
CA LEU A 133 -4.43 10.37 4.50
C LEU A 133 -5.80 9.68 4.58
N PRO A 134 -6.80 10.12 3.82
CA PRO A 134 -8.06 9.40 3.70
C PRO A 134 -7.84 8.07 2.97
N ASP A 135 -8.44 7.00 3.49
CA ASP A 135 -8.21 5.63 3.01
C ASP A 135 -9.03 5.26 1.77
N GLY A 136 -8.43 4.45 0.90
CA GLY A 136 -9.04 3.86 -0.29
C GLY A 136 -8.53 4.41 -1.64
N GLU A 137 -8.50 3.53 -2.65
CA GLU A 137 -7.97 3.77 -4.00
C GLU A 137 -8.56 5.00 -4.71
N LYS A 138 -9.81 5.37 -4.39
CA LYS A 138 -10.48 6.58 -4.91
C LYS A 138 -9.72 7.88 -4.61
N TYR A 139 -8.90 7.90 -3.55
CA TYR A 139 -8.09 9.05 -3.16
C TYR A 139 -6.68 9.06 -3.78
N LYS A 140 -6.30 8.01 -4.52
CA LYS A 140 -4.99 7.88 -5.19
C LYS A 140 -4.90 8.78 -6.43
N ASN A 141 -4.95 10.10 -6.24
CA ASN A 141 -5.04 11.09 -7.31
C ASN A 141 -4.24 12.38 -6.99
N MET A 142 -4.12 13.26 -7.99
CA MET A 142 -3.27 14.46 -7.91
C MET A 142 -3.76 15.49 -6.87
N THR A 143 -5.06 15.53 -6.60
CA THR A 143 -5.65 16.46 -5.61
C THR A 143 -5.12 16.18 -4.22
N LEU A 144 -5.03 14.89 -3.84
CA LEU A 144 -4.45 14.52 -2.55
C LEU A 144 -2.93 14.70 -2.55
N TYR A 145 -2.25 14.34 -3.64
CA TYR A 145 -0.79 14.51 -3.80
C TYR A 145 -0.28 15.93 -3.48
N ILE A 146 -0.98 16.97 -3.94
CA ILE A 146 -0.60 18.38 -3.67
C ILE A 146 -0.71 18.73 -2.17
N CYS A 147 -1.66 18.11 -1.45
CA CYS A 147 -1.89 18.35 -0.04
C CYS A 147 -1.00 17.48 0.86
N CYS A 148 -0.50 16.35 0.36
CA CYS A 148 -0.10 15.22 1.19
C CYS A 148 1.08 14.44 0.57
N ARG A 149 2.23 14.45 1.28
CA ARG A 149 3.54 14.09 0.71
C ARG A 149 4.03 12.66 1.01
N TRP A 150 3.26 11.80 1.70
CA TRP A 150 3.69 10.48 2.21
C TRP A 150 2.50 9.53 2.47
N CYS A 151 2.62 8.20 2.29
CA CYS A 151 1.82 7.11 2.95
C CYS A 151 2.16 5.66 2.43
N GLY A 152 1.19 4.70 2.41
CA GLY A 152 1.36 3.24 2.16
C GLY A 152 0.76 2.52 0.91
N VAL A 153 -0.44 2.83 0.35
CA VAL A 153 -0.99 2.25 -0.93
C VAL A 153 -1.10 3.14 -2.22
N ILE A 154 -1.18 4.47 -2.23
CA ILE A 154 -0.93 5.45 -1.16
C ILE A 154 0.58 5.43 -0.76
N GLY A 155 1.37 4.43 -1.23
CA GLY A 155 2.83 4.22 -1.15
C GLY A 155 3.50 4.31 -2.53
N ASP A 156 2.77 3.91 -3.58
CA ASP A 156 2.94 4.47 -4.92
C ASP A 156 2.89 6.01 -4.87
N MET A 157 2.01 6.59 -4.03
CA MET A 157 1.96 8.05 -3.83
C MET A 157 3.16 8.58 -3.05
N CYS A 158 3.64 7.83 -2.05
CA CYS A 158 4.78 8.18 -1.21
C CYS A 158 6.09 8.18 -2.00
N GLY A 159 6.32 7.12 -2.78
CA GLY A 159 7.46 7.03 -3.68
C GLY A 159 7.40 8.07 -4.80
N PHE A 160 6.21 8.40 -5.33
CA PHE A 160 6.07 9.47 -6.32
C PHE A 160 6.30 10.86 -5.71
N ALA A 161 5.82 11.07 -4.48
CA ALA A 161 6.04 12.29 -3.72
C ALA A 161 7.51 12.47 -3.36
N ALA A 162 8.19 11.40 -2.97
CA ALA A 162 9.63 11.37 -2.74
C ALA A 162 10.42 11.64 -4.03
N ALA A 163 10.00 11.06 -5.17
CA ALA A 163 10.64 11.27 -6.48
C ALA A 163 10.57 12.72 -6.96
N ALA A 164 9.43 13.38 -6.79
CA ALA A 164 9.22 14.74 -7.30
C ALA A 164 9.46 15.85 -6.26
N PHE A 165 9.33 15.59 -4.95
CA PHE A 165 9.67 16.58 -3.93
C PHE A 165 11.16 16.90 -3.96
N LEU A 166 11.48 18.19 -4.18
CA LEU A 166 12.84 18.69 -4.42
C LEU A 166 13.62 17.96 -5.54
N ARG A 167 12.91 17.28 -6.45
CA ARG A 167 13.47 16.41 -7.51
C ARG A 167 14.15 15.12 -7.00
N GLY A 168 13.77 14.66 -5.81
CA GLY A 168 14.25 13.42 -5.23
C GLY A 168 14.66 13.59 -3.77
N VAL A 169 13.95 12.92 -2.87
CA VAL A 169 14.37 12.69 -1.49
C VAL A 169 14.27 11.20 -1.16
N ASN A 170 15.16 10.71 -0.29
CA ASN A 170 15.13 9.33 0.14
C ASN A 170 13.79 8.96 0.79
N PHE A 171 13.30 7.75 0.52
CA PHE A 171 12.14 7.15 1.19
C PHE A 171 12.39 5.68 1.49
N ILE A 172 11.64 5.14 2.44
CA ILE A 172 11.64 3.73 2.85
C ILE A 172 10.21 3.23 2.76
N GLN A 173 10.01 1.97 2.37
CA GLN A 173 8.69 1.35 2.35
C GLN A 173 8.49 0.46 3.58
N ILE A 174 7.37 0.64 4.27
CA ILE A 174 6.94 -0.23 5.37
C ILE A 174 5.55 -0.79 5.03
N PRO A 175 5.48 -1.79 4.13
CA PRO A 175 4.22 -2.33 3.63
C PRO A 175 3.52 -3.21 4.68
N THR A 176 2.23 -2.98 4.88
CA THR A 176 1.41 -3.62 5.93
C THR A 176 0.19 -4.38 5.40
N THR A 177 0.13 -4.59 4.09
CA THR A 177 -0.83 -5.50 3.44
C THR A 177 -0.03 -6.56 2.69
N VAL A 178 -0.57 -7.76 2.53
CA VAL A 178 0.13 -8.83 1.80
C VAL A 178 0.43 -8.40 0.38
N MET A 179 -0.52 -7.76 -0.32
CA MET A 179 -0.33 -7.19 -1.66
C MET A 179 0.88 -6.24 -1.72
N ALA A 180 1.02 -5.34 -0.75
CA ALA A 180 2.15 -4.42 -0.73
C ALA A 180 3.48 -5.13 -0.41
N GLN A 181 3.45 -6.16 0.44
CA GLN A 181 4.63 -6.96 0.82
C GLN A 181 5.13 -7.87 -0.30
N VAL A 182 4.23 -8.51 -1.06
CA VAL A 182 4.59 -9.44 -2.15
C VAL A 182 4.83 -8.75 -3.50
N ASP A 183 4.26 -7.55 -3.69
CA ASP A 183 4.23 -6.86 -4.97
C ASP A 183 4.65 -5.38 -4.89
N SER A 184 3.76 -4.47 -4.48
CA SER A 184 3.94 -3.03 -4.79
C SER A 184 5.19 -2.39 -4.17
N SER A 185 5.70 -2.93 -3.06
CA SER A 185 6.93 -2.41 -2.44
C SER A 185 8.21 -2.70 -3.22
N VAL A 186 8.19 -3.65 -4.17
CA VAL A 186 9.38 -4.08 -4.91
C VAL A 186 9.44 -3.48 -6.31
N GLY A 187 10.58 -2.89 -6.63
CA GLY A 187 10.97 -2.40 -7.95
C GLY A 187 10.49 -1.00 -8.32
N GLY A 188 10.18 -0.16 -7.33
CA GLY A 188 10.16 1.31 -7.50
C GLY A 188 9.18 1.87 -8.52
N LYS A 189 8.11 1.16 -8.89
CA LYS A 189 7.01 1.74 -9.66
C LYS A 189 6.16 2.58 -8.72
N THR A 190 6.06 3.87 -8.98
CA THR A 190 5.36 4.83 -8.12
C THR A 190 4.41 5.68 -8.96
N GLY A 191 3.31 6.17 -8.38
CA GLY A 191 2.34 6.98 -9.13
C GLY A 191 0.94 7.11 -8.51
N ILE A 192 0.06 7.68 -9.33
CA ILE A 192 -1.33 8.04 -9.03
C ILE A 192 -2.25 7.76 -10.23
N ASN A 193 -3.54 7.62 -9.93
CA ASN A 193 -4.58 7.41 -10.93
C ASN A 193 -5.02 8.73 -11.56
N HIS A 194 -5.45 8.62 -12.81
CA HIS A 194 -6.18 9.66 -13.54
C HIS A 194 -7.64 9.18 -13.71
N PRO A 195 -8.65 10.07 -13.86
CA PRO A 195 -10.03 9.64 -14.12
C PRO A 195 -10.19 8.75 -15.36
N LEU A 196 -9.26 8.82 -16.33
CA LEU A 196 -9.23 7.99 -17.54
C LEU A 196 -8.45 6.68 -17.40
N GLY A 197 -7.79 6.41 -16.26
CA GLY A 197 -7.07 5.15 -16.07
C GLY A 197 -6.15 5.08 -14.84
N LYS A 198 -5.87 3.85 -14.43
CA LYS A 198 -5.05 3.53 -13.25
C LYS A 198 -3.56 3.78 -13.51
N ASN A 199 -2.85 4.34 -12.52
CA ASN A 199 -1.40 4.54 -12.51
C ASN A 199 -0.81 5.29 -13.74
N LEU A 200 -1.57 6.19 -14.37
CA LEU A 200 -1.12 6.89 -15.60
C LEU A 200 -0.11 8.02 -15.37
N ILE A 201 0.08 8.48 -14.12
CA ILE A 201 1.03 9.54 -13.76
C ILE A 201 1.92 8.98 -12.66
N GLY A 202 3.25 8.98 -12.86
CA GLY A 202 4.16 8.31 -11.93
C GLY A 202 5.64 8.46 -12.26
N ALA A 203 6.47 7.72 -11.52
CA ALA A 203 7.92 7.68 -11.70
C ALA A 203 8.49 6.30 -11.34
N PHE A 204 9.63 5.95 -11.94
CA PHE A 204 10.48 4.85 -11.46
C PHE A 204 11.45 5.41 -10.42
N TYR A 205 11.23 5.11 -9.14
CA TYR A 205 11.99 5.64 -8.01
C TYR A 205 12.12 4.59 -6.90
N GLN A 206 13.36 4.20 -6.58
CA GLN A 206 13.66 3.09 -5.66
C GLN A 206 13.72 3.57 -4.20
N PRO A 207 13.21 2.78 -3.24
CA PRO A 207 13.39 3.07 -1.82
C PRO A 207 14.83 2.81 -1.37
N GLN A 208 15.20 3.30 -0.18
CA GLN A 208 16.48 2.94 0.46
C GLN A 208 16.45 1.54 1.09
N CYS A 209 15.27 1.09 1.53
CA CYS A 209 14.99 -0.29 1.90
C CYS A 209 13.47 -0.54 1.94
N VAL A 210 13.09 -1.81 2.05
CA VAL A 210 11.73 -2.24 2.35
C VAL A 210 11.74 -3.01 3.68
N LEU A 211 10.85 -2.68 4.61
CA LEU A 211 10.73 -3.33 5.92
C LEU A 211 9.38 -4.05 6.06
N ILE A 212 9.41 -5.38 5.95
CA ILE A 212 8.24 -6.25 6.03
C ILE A 212 8.17 -6.89 7.41
N ASP A 213 7.43 -6.25 8.32
CA ASP A 213 7.03 -6.88 9.57
C ASP A 213 5.75 -7.72 9.34
N THR A 214 5.88 -9.04 9.45
CA THR A 214 4.77 -9.99 9.25
C THR A 214 3.67 -9.84 10.30
N ASP A 215 3.97 -9.29 11.48
CA ASP A 215 2.98 -9.12 12.56
C ASP A 215 1.90 -8.11 12.17
N THR A 216 2.20 -7.23 11.20
CA THR A 216 1.26 -6.25 10.65
C THR A 216 0.06 -6.91 9.98
N LEU A 217 0.24 -8.14 9.49
CA LEU A 217 -0.81 -8.93 8.86
C LEU A 217 -1.84 -9.45 9.85
N ASN A 218 -1.56 -9.49 11.15
CA ASN A 218 -2.50 -10.01 12.15
C ASN A 218 -3.78 -9.16 12.24
N THR A 219 -3.71 -7.87 11.92
CA THR A 219 -4.87 -6.94 11.92
C THR A 219 -5.51 -6.76 10.54
N LEU A 220 -4.94 -7.35 9.47
CA LEU A 220 -5.44 -7.18 8.11
C LEU A 220 -6.80 -7.88 7.91
N PRO A 221 -7.82 -7.28 7.27
CA PRO A 221 -9.09 -7.96 6.99
C PRO A 221 -8.91 -9.24 6.15
N GLU A 222 -9.77 -10.26 6.33
CA GLU A 222 -9.66 -11.52 5.58
C GLU A 222 -9.78 -11.31 4.06
N ARG A 223 -10.64 -10.38 3.60
CA ARG A 223 -10.76 -10.02 2.18
C ARG A 223 -9.45 -9.47 1.60
N GLU A 224 -8.69 -8.71 2.39
CA GLU A 224 -7.38 -8.14 1.99
C GLU A 224 -6.22 -9.15 2.08
N LEU A 225 -6.36 -10.17 2.92
CA LEU A 225 -5.46 -11.32 2.94
C LEU A 225 -5.68 -12.22 1.71
N ALA A 226 -6.95 -12.50 1.40
CA ALA A 226 -7.33 -13.26 0.21
C ALA A 226 -6.99 -12.52 -1.09
N SER A 227 -7.17 -11.19 -1.15
CA SER A 227 -6.90 -10.37 -2.34
C SER A 227 -5.49 -10.58 -2.89
N ALA A 228 -4.50 -10.75 -2.02
CA ALA A 228 -3.08 -10.94 -2.38
C ALA A 228 -2.66 -12.38 -2.67
N SER A 229 -3.61 -13.32 -2.65
CA SER A 229 -3.37 -14.74 -2.96
C SER A 229 -3.50 -15.06 -4.45
N GLU A 230 -3.58 -14.03 -5.30
CA GLU A 230 -3.63 -14.17 -6.76
C GLU A 230 -2.23 -14.43 -7.36
N ARG A 231 -1.15 -14.00 -6.69
CA ARG A 231 0.22 -14.23 -7.20
C ARG A 231 0.72 -15.66 -6.99
N ASN A 232 1.47 -16.12 -8.00
CA ASN A 232 1.88 -17.52 -8.27
C ASN A 232 2.72 -18.26 -7.19
N VAL A 233 2.91 -17.70 -6.00
CA VAL A 233 3.80 -18.25 -4.96
C VAL A 233 3.04 -19.01 -3.88
N MET A 234 1.74 -18.75 -3.73
CA MET A 234 0.93 -19.34 -2.65
C MET A 234 0.33 -20.72 -3.01
N HIS A 235 0.50 -21.18 -4.25
CA HIS A 235 -0.10 -22.40 -4.84
C HIS A 235 -0.13 -23.64 -3.94
N GLU A 236 0.94 -23.94 -3.23
CA GLU A 236 1.05 -25.17 -2.41
C GLU A 236 0.53 -24.98 -0.97
N ASN A 237 0.43 -23.73 -0.50
CA ASN A 237 0.15 -23.38 0.89
C ASN A 237 -1.02 -22.38 1.07
N ASN A 238 -1.86 -22.17 0.05
CA ASN A 238 -3.01 -21.25 0.08
C ASN A 238 -3.85 -21.37 1.37
N GLY A 239 -4.15 -22.59 1.81
CA GLY A 239 -4.89 -22.83 3.06
C GLY A 239 -4.16 -22.32 4.31
N LEU A 240 -2.84 -22.54 4.41
CA LEU A 240 -2.02 -22.06 5.53
C LEU A 240 -1.87 -20.54 5.52
N VAL A 241 -1.72 -19.93 4.34
CA VAL A 241 -1.67 -18.46 4.18
C VAL A 241 -2.98 -17.81 4.61
N LEU A 242 -4.13 -18.35 4.17
CA LEU A 242 -5.46 -17.86 4.59
C LEU A 242 -5.70 -18.06 6.10
N CYS A 243 -5.11 -19.11 6.71
CA CYS A 243 -5.08 -19.32 8.15
C CYS A 243 -4.03 -18.46 8.90
N ARG A 244 -3.27 -17.60 8.20
CA ARG A 244 -2.21 -16.74 8.74
C ARG A 244 -1.08 -17.50 9.43
N ASP A 245 -0.75 -18.70 8.94
CA ASP A 245 0.43 -19.42 9.43
C ASP A 245 1.70 -18.55 9.22
N PRO A 246 2.46 -18.22 10.29
CA PRO A 246 3.60 -17.32 10.17
C PRO A 246 4.72 -17.86 9.26
N GLY A 247 4.88 -19.18 9.17
CA GLY A 247 5.87 -19.82 8.31
C GLY A 247 5.49 -19.73 6.83
N ALA A 248 4.24 -20.06 6.51
CA ALA A 248 3.68 -19.96 5.17
C ALA A 248 3.65 -18.50 4.66
N LEU A 249 3.28 -17.54 5.52
CA LEU A 249 3.32 -16.12 5.20
C LEU A 249 4.75 -15.65 4.91
N ALA A 250 5.70 -15.90 5.82
CA ALA A 250 7.09 -15.48 5.63
C ALA A 250 7.72 -16.10 4.37
N TYR A 251 7.45 -17.38 4.09
CA TYR A 251 7.89 -18.06 2.87
C TYR A 251 7.28 -17.44 1.61
N ALA A 252 5.96 -17.23 1.59
CA ALA A 252 5.26 -16.69 0.43
C ALA A 252 5.70 -15.25 0.12
N ILE A 253 5.93 -14.42 1.15
CA ILE A 253 6.49 -13.08 1.01
C ILE A 253 7.90 -13.16 0.44
N LYS A 254 8.82 -13.87 1.11
CA LYS A 254 10.22 -14.04 0.68
C LYS A 254 10.30 -14.46 -0.78
N ARG A 255 9.59 -15.52 -1.17
CA ARG A 255 9.66 -16.09 -2.51
C ARG A 255 8.99 -15.19 -3.57
N SER A 256 8.01 -14.37 -3.19
CA SER A 256 7.45 -13.33 -4.07
C SER A 256 8.43 -12.17 -4.28
N CYS A 257 9.07 -11.70 -3.21
CA CYS A 257 10.11 -10.68 -3.26
C CYS A 257 11.29 -11.14 -4.13
N GLU A 258 11.77 -12.38 -3.98
CA GLU A 258 12.81 -12.97 -4.83
C GLU A 258 12.44 -12.95 -6.31
N ASN A 259 11.30 -13.55 -6.67
CA ASN A 259 10.84 -13.63 -8.06
C ASN A 259 10.69 -12.23 -8.69
N LYS A 260 10.21 -11.24 -7.92
CA LYS A 260 10.03 -9.88 -8.42
C LYS A 260 11.35 -9.10 -8.46
N ALA A 261 12.26 -9.31 -7.50
CA ALA A 261 13.60 -8.73 -7.51
C ALA A 261 14.38 -9.18 -8.74
N GLU A 262 14.40 -10.47 -9.05
CA GLU A 262 15.06 -11.04 -10.24
C GLU A 262 14.59 -10.34 -11.54
N VAL A 263 13.27 -10.24 -11.73
CA VAL A 263 12.69 -9.58 -12.91
C VAL A 263 12.96 -8.07 -12.94
N VAL A 264 12.99 -7.40 -11.78
CA VAL A 264 13.30 -5.97 -11.64
C VAL A 264 14.77 -5.67 -11.94
N SER A 265 15.69 -6.52 -11.49
CA SER A 265 17.12 -6.38 -11.76
C SER A 265 17.45 -6.54 -13.24
N LEU A 266 16.68 -7.39 -13.95
CA LEU A 266 16.81 -7.61 -15.39
C LEU A 266 16.13 -6.51 -16.24
N ASP A 267 15.01 -5.94 -15.77
CA ASP A 267 14.25 -4.92 -16.50
C ASP A 267 13.59 -3.90 -15.54
N GLU A 268 14.39 -2.98 -15.01
CA GLU A 268 13.91 -2.00 -14.02
C GLU A 268 12.76 -1.14 -14.56
N LYS A 269 12.80 -0.74 -15.84
CA LYS A 269 11.89 0.27 -16.40
C LYS A 269 10.73 -0.31 -17.20
N GLU A 270 10.56 -1.64 -17.20
CA GLU A 270 9.51 -2.35 -17.95
C GLU A 270 9.57 -2.08 -19.46
N SER A 271 10.76 -2.26 -20.04
CA SER A 271 10.99 -2.22 -21.48
C SER A 271 10.68 -3.55 -22.19
N GLY A 272 10.59 -4.66 -21.45
CA GLY A 272 10.32 -5.98 -22.01
C GLY A 272 9.96 -7.02 -20.96
N LEU A 273 10.96 -7.68 -20.37
CA LEU A 273 10.77 -8.84 -19.49
C LEU A 273 9.81 -8.56 -18.32
N ARG A 274 9.90 -7.38 -17.70
CA ARG A 274 9.07 -7.04 -16.54
C ARG A 274 7.59 -6.93 -16.89
N ALA A 275 7.25 -6.73 -18.17
CA ALA A 275 5.86 -6.72 -18.62
C ALA A 275 5.15 -8.07 -18.42
N THR A 276 5.89 -9.18 -18.27
CA THR A 276 5.32 -10.50 -17.90
C THR A 276 4.60 -10.48 -16.55
N LEU A 277 4.97 -9.58 -15.63
CA LEU A 277 4.29 -9.41 -14.34
C LEU A 277 2.90 -8.79 -14.46
N ASN A 278 2.53 -8.25 -15.64
CA ASN A 278 1.20 -7.69 -15.93
C ASN A 278 0.14 -8.74 -16.33
N LEU A 279 0.41 -10.05 -16.17
CA LEU A 279 -0.60 -11.08 -16.43
C LEU A 279 -1.90 -10.76 -15.70
N GLY A 280 -3.03 -10.82 -16.42
CA GLY A 280 -4.35 -10.43 -15.92
C GLY A 280 -4.59 -8.93 -15.71
N HIS A 281 -3.56 -8.09 -15.56
CA HIS A 281 -3.71 -6.67 -15.19
C HIS A 281 -4.42 -5.82 -16.26
N THR A 282 -4.32 -6.18 -17.54
CA THR A 282 -5.05 -5.44 -18.60
C THR A 282 -6.57 -5.57 -18.44
N PHE A 283 -7.06 -6.78 -18.12
CA PHE A 283 -8.46 -7.00 -17.79
C PHE A 283 -8.80 -6.49 -16.38
N GLY A 284 -7.90 -6.69 -15.40
CA GLY A 284 -8.09 -6.23 -14.03
C GLY A 284 -8.26 -4.71 -13.92
N HIS A 285 -7.38 -3.92 -14.55
CA HIS A 285 -7.51 -2.47 -14.58
C HIS A 285 -8.79 -2.01 -15.29
N ALA A 286 -9.24 -2.73 -16.32
CA ALA A 286 -10.51 -2.46 -16.99
C ALA A 286 -11.71 -2.74 -16.08
N ILE A 287 -11.67 -3.80 -15.26
CA ILE A 287 -12.65 -4.04 -14.19
C ILE A 287 -12.61 -2.89 -13.17
N GLU A 288 -11.45 -2.58 -12.58
CA GLU A 288 -11.33 -1.54 -11.54
C GLU A 288 -11.79 -0.16 -12.00
N THR A 289 -11.44 0.24 -13.23
CA THR A 289 -11.86 1.52 -13.82
C THR A 289 -13.35 1.48 -14.20
N GLY A 290 -13.84 0.34 -14.70
CA GLY A 290 -15.21 0.16 -15.18
C GLY A 290 -16.26 0.14 -14.07
N VAL A 291 -16.01 -0.57 -12.95
CA VAL A 291 -16.93 -0.56 -11.79
C VAL A 291 -16.67 0.58 -10.81
N GLY A 292 -15.52 1.25 -10.93
CA GLY A 292 -15.10 2.35 -10.07
C GLY A 292 -14.14 1.93 -8.95
N TYR A 293 -13.12 2.75 -8.74
CA TYR A 293 -12.02 2.47 -7.82
C TYR A 293 -12.51 2.21 -6.39
N GLY A 294 -12.15 1.04 -5.84
CA GLY A 294 -12.47 0.61 -4.48
C GLY A 294 -13.75 -0.23 -4.34
N GLN A 295 -14.51 -0.50 -5.41
CA GLN A 295 -15.59 -1.50 -5.35
C GLN A 295 -15.02 -2.93 -5.25
N TRP A 296 -14.05 -3.21 -6.12
CA TRP A 296 -13.23 -4.42 -6.10
C TRP A 296 -11.83 -4.07 -5.61
N LEU A 297 -11.20 -5.01 -4.90
CA LEU A 297 -9.80 -4.93 -4.56
C LEU A 297 -8.96 -5.25 -5.78
N HIS A 298 -7.75 -4.68 -5.86
CA HIS A 298 -6.88 -4.86 -7.03
C HIS A 298 -6.64 -6.34 -7.35
N GLY A 299 -6.32 -7.15 -6.34
CA GLY A 299 -6.09 -8.58 -6.52
C GLY A 299 -7.34 -9.40 -6.90
N GLU A 300 -8.55 -8.97 -6.52
CA GLU A 300 -9.80 -9.58 -7.00
C GLU A 300 -9.99 -9.33 -8.51
N ALA A 301 -9.69 -8.10 -8.95
CA ALA A 301 -9.78 -7.72 -10.36
C ALA A 301 -8.68 -8.38 -11.20
N VAL A 302 -7.45 -8.47 -10.68
CA VAL A 302 -6.34 -9.21 -11.31
C VAL A 302 -6.65 -10.71 -11.37
N ALA A 303 -7.26 -11.30 -10.35
CA ALA A 303 -7.68 -12.71 -10.35
C ALA A 303 -8.68 -13.02 -11.47
N ALA A 304 -9.78 -12.27 -11.56
CA ALA A 304 -10.72 -12.39 -12.66
C ALA A 304 -10.04 -12.11 -14.02
N GLY A 305 -9.15 -11.12 -14.07
CA GLY A 305 -8.39 -10.79 -15.27
C GLY A 305 -7.40 -11.88 -15.72
N MET A 306 -6.81 -12.64 -14.80
CA MET A 306 -5.96 -13.80 -15.13
C MET A 306 -6.81 -14.92 -15.73
N VAL A 307 -8.01 -15.17 -15.21
CA VAL A 307 -8.95 -16.13 -15.82
C VAL A 307 -9.29 -15.71 -17.25
N MET A 308 -9.57 -14.44 -17.50
CA MET A 308 -9.82 -13.91 -18.85
C MET A 308 -8.61 -14.07 -19.79
N ALA A 309 -7.39 -13.80 -19.30
CA ALA A 309 -6.15 -13.98 -20.07
C ALA A 309 -5.88 -15.46 -20.39
N VAL A 310 -6.25 -16.38 -19.50
CA VAL A 310 -6.12 -17.83 -19.68
C VAL A 310 -7.16 -18.37 -20.66
N ASP A 311 -8.43 -17.97 -20.57
CA ASP A 311 -9.46 -18.28 -21.57
C ASP A 311 -9.08 -17.77 -22.97
N MET A 312 -8.54 -16.54 -23.07
CA MET A 312 -8.00 -16.01 -24.33
C MET A 312 -6.84 -16.86 -24.87
N SER A 313 -5.88 -17.22 -24.02
CA SER A 313 -4.71 -18.03 -24.42
C SER A 313 -5.12 -19.44 -24.88
N TYR A 314 -6.13 -20.03 -24.24
CA TYR A 314 -6.70 -21.31 -24.63
C TYR A 314 -7.42 -21.22 -25.99
N ARG A 315 -8.24 -20.18 -26.22
CA ARG A 315 -8.90 -19.94 -27.52
C ARG A 315 -7.92 -19.70 -28.67
N LEU A 316 -6.74 -19.15 -28.37
CA LEU A 316 -5.65 -18.97 -29.34
C LEU A 316 -4.83 -20.26 -29.58
N GLY A 317 -5.11 -21.34 -28.84
CA GLY A 317 -4.40 -22.62 -28.95
C GLY A 317 -2.99 -22.62 -28.35
N TRP A 318 -2.66 -21.65 -27.48
CA TRP A 318 -1.33 -21.51 -26.88
C TRP A 318 -1.12 -22.38 -25.62
N ILE A 319 -2.22 -22.75 -24.96
CA ILE A 319 -2.24 -23.59 -23.76
C ILE A 319 -3.33 -24.65 -23.85
N ASP A 320 -3.17 -25.72 -23.08
CA ASP A 320 -4.20 -26.76 -22.95
C ASP A 320 -5.22 -26.45 -21.84
N ASP A 321 -6.32 -27.21 -21.83
CA ASP A 321 -7.40 -27.15 -20.85
C ASP A 321 -6.97 -27.57 -19.43
N SER A 322 -5.85 -28.29 -19.25
CA SER A 322 -5.32 -28.61 -17.92
C SER A 322 -4.76 -27.37 -17.22
N ILE A 323 -4.12 -26.47 -17.98
CA ILE A 323 -3.66 -25.16 -17.47
C ILE A 323 -4.87 -24.30 -17.07
N VAL A 324 -5.92 -24.26 -17.90
CA VAL A 324 -7.17 -23.55 -17.60
C VAL A 324 -7.77 -24.04 -16.28
N LYS A 325 -7.98 -25.35 -16.15
CA LYS A 325 -8.52 -25.99 -14.93
C LYS A 325 -7.65 -25.73 -13.70
N ARG A 326 -6.33 -25.81 -13.84
CA ARG A 326 -5.38 -25.54 -12.75
C ARG A 326 -5.50 -24.11 -12.24
N VAL A 327 -5.49 -23.11 -13.13
CA VAL A 327 -5.64 -21.69 -12.75
C VAL A 327 -6.99 -21.43 -12.08
N HIS A 328 -8.09 -21.95 -12.65
CA HIS A 328 -9.42 -21.82 -12.05
C HIS A 328 -9.49 -22.41 -10.63
N ASN A 329 -8.87 -23.58 -10.40
CA ASN A 329 -8.86 -24.25 -9.10
C ASN A 329 -8.07 -23.46 -8.05
N ILE A 330 -6.88 -22.96 -8.42
CA ILE A 330 -6.03 -22.15 -7.53
C ILE A 330 -6.76 -20.88 -7.08
N ILE A 331 -7.34 -20.12 -8.03
CA ILE A 331 -8.04 -18.87 -7.74
C ILE A 331 -9.28 -19.12 -6.86
N LYS A 332 -10.03 -20.22 -7.10
CA LYS A 332 -11.12 -20.64 -6.22
C LYS A 332 -10.65 -21.01 -4.80
N GLN A 333 -9.52 -21.72 -4.67
CA GLN A 333 -8.95 -22.08 -3.36
C GLN A 333 -8.50 -20.85 -2.56
N ALA A 334 -8.01 -19.82 -3.25
CA ALA A 334 -7.71 -18.50 -2.69
C ALA A 334 -8.96 -17.68 -2.29
N LYS A 335 -10.19 -18.21 -2.50
CA LYS A 335 -11.48 -17.51 -2.33
C LYS A 335 -11.65 -16.28 -3.24
N LEU A 336 -10.96 -16.24 -4.38
CA LEU A 336 -10.95 -15.10 -5.29
C LEU A 336 -11.98 -15.24 -6.42
N PRO A 337 -12.48 -14.12 -7.00
CA PRO A 337 -13.39 -14.16 -8.13
C PRO A 337 -12.73 -14.73 -9.39
N ILE A 338 -13.47 -15.57 -10.10
CA ILE A 338 -13.07 -16.15 -11.40
C ILE A 338 -13.86 -15.57 -12.60
N THR A 339 -14.73 -14.60 -12.35
CA THR A 339 -15.56 -13.93 -13.36
C THR A 339 -15.57 -12.44 -13.08
N PRO A 340 -15.59 -11.58 -14.12
CA PRO A 340 -15.79 -10.14 -13.91
C PRO A 340 -17.18 -9.84 -13.32
N PRO A 341 -17.39 -8.63 -12.77
CA PRO A 341 -18.71 -8.16 -12.36
C PRO A 341 -19.75 -8.21 -13.49
N GLU A 342 -21.00 -8.55 -13.18
CA GLU A 342 -22.11 -8.60 -14.15
C GLU A 342 -22.39 -7.24 -14.83
N SER A 343 -21.97 -6.13 -14.21
CA SER A 343 -22.07 -4.78 -14.76
C SER A 343 -21.05 -4.46 -15.86
N MET A 344 -20.03 -5.30 -16.06
CA MET A 344 -18.98 -5.06 -17.06
C MET A 344 -19.43 -5.45 -18.46
N THR A 345 -19.44 -4.49 -19.40
CA THR A 345 -19.71 -4.76 -20.83
C THR A 345 -18.44 -4.89 -21.67
N VAL A 346 -18.57 -5.43 -22.88
CA VAL A 346 -17.47 -5.54 -23.86
C VAL A 346 -16.94 -4.15 -24.24
N GLU A 347 -17.81 -3.14 -24.32
CA GLU A 347 -17.47 -1.75 -24.63
C GLU A 347 -16.69 -1.09 -23.49
N MET A 348 -17.01 -1.42 -22.23
CA MET A 348 -16.25 -0.97 -21.06
C MET A 348 -14.84 -1.55 -21.06
N PHE A 349 -14.69 -2.85 -21.33
CA PHE A 349 -13.37 -3.47 -21.50
C PHE A 349 -12.58 -2.80 -22.63
N LYS A 350 -13.15 -2.71 -23.84
CA LYS A 350 -12.47 -2.12 -25.00
C LYS A 350 -12.04 -0.67 -24.78
N SER A 351 -12.90 0.16 -24.21
CA SER A 351 -12.60 1.59 -24.02
C SER A 351 -11.46 1.83 -23.02
N VAL A 352 -11.41 1.10 -21.90
CA VAL A 352 -10.31 1.22 -20.93
C VAL A 352 -9.02 0.57 -21.45
N MET A 353 -9.12 -0.60 -22.11
CA MET A 353 -7.95 -1.30 -22.67
C MET A 353 -7.27 -0.48 -23.78
N ALA A 354 -8.05 0.19 -24.64
CA ALA A 354 -7.52 1.04 -25.72
C ALA A 354 -6.66 2.21 -25.22
N VAL A 355 -6.93 2.77 -24.03
CA VAL A 355 -6.06 3.80 -23.43
C VAL A 355 -4.66 3.24 -23.18
N ARG A 356 -4.57 1.98 -22.69
CA ARG A 356 -3.28 1.31 -22.43
C ARG A 356 -2.55 0.96 -23.73
N GLU A 357 -3.25 0.48 -24.75
CA GLU A 357 -2.67 0.19 -26.06
C GLU A 357 -2.13 1.46 -26.74
N ASN A 358 -2.87 2.57 -26.68
CA ASN A 358 -2.41 3.85 -27.24
C ASN A 358 -1.16 4.38 -26.53
N ILE A 359 -1.02 4.18 -25.21
CA ILE A 359 0.19 4.55 -24.45
C ILE A 359 1.37 3.64 -24.82
N ALA A 360 1.14 2.32 -24.94
CA ALA A 360 2.18 1.39 -25.37
C ALA A 360 2.70 1.72 -26.78
N ASN A 361 1.79 2.02 -27.71
CA ASN A 361 2.14 2.41 -29.08
C ASN A 361 2.83 3.78 -29.13
N ALA A 362 2.40 4.78 -28.35
CA ALA A 362 3.06 6.08 -28.30
C ALA A 362 4.54 5.98 -27.88
N ASN A 363 4.85 5.11 -26.90
CA ASN A 363 6.22 4.86 -26.44
C ASN A 363 7.10 4.14 -27.47
N THR A 364 6.54 3.63 -28.58
CA THR A 364 7.31 2.99 -29.68
C THR A 364 7.68 3.93 -30.83
N PHE A 365 7.26 5.20 -30.80
CA PHE A 365 7.56 6.18 -31.85
C PHE A 365 8.71 7.16 -31.54
N GLU A 366 9.35 7.06 -30.36
CA GLU A 366 10.48 7.92 -29.93
C GLU A 366 11.77 7.13 -29.60
N ALA A 367 12.06 6.06 -30.35
CA ALA A 367 13.29 5.26 -30.23
C ALA A 367 14.13 5.29 -31.52
#